data_AF-A0A974Z8X3-F1
#
_entry.id   AF-A0A974Z8X3-F1
#
_cell.length_a   1.000
_cell.length_b   1.000
_cell.length_c   1.000
_cell.angle_alpha   90.00
_cell.angle_beta   90.00
_cell.angle_gamma   90.00
#
_symmetry.space_group_name_H-M   'P 1'
#
loop_
_entity.id
_entity.type
_entity.pdbx_description
1 polymer ?
#
loop_
_entity_poly.entity_id
_entity_poly.type
_entity_poly.pdbx_seq_one_letter_code
_entity_poly.pdbx_strand_id
1 'polypeptide(L)'
;MGELAQRLGLTQPGASKHLRVLREAGLVRVRREAQLRWYELDDEPLREIDAWLRPYRALWAGRLDALERHLDENRDENPPGTPRPTARGSGSC
;
A
#
# COMPACT_ATOMS: atom_id res chain seq x y z
N MET A 1 19.09 -12.39 -21.73
CA MET A 1 19.16 -11.06 -21.07
C MET A 1 18.79 -9.91 -21.99
N GLY A 2 19.18 -9.91 -23.28
CA GLY A 2 18.86 -8.81 -24.21
C GLY A 2 17.36 -8.61 -24.46
N GLU A 3 16.58 -9.69 -24.59
CA GLU A 3 15.14 -9.60 -24.87
C GLU A 3 14.33 -9.00 -23.70
N LEU A 4 14.64 -9.38 -22.45
CA LEU A 4 13.96 -8.84 -21.27
C LEU A 4 14.25 -7.35 -21.06
N ALA A 5 15.49 -6.93 -21.32
CA ALA A 5 15.91 -5.52 -21.26
C ALA A 5 15.18 -4.68 -22.33
N GLN A 6 15.03 -5.21 -23.56
CA GLN A 6 14.24 -4.57 -24.60
C GLN A 6 12.76 -4.44 -24.22
N ARG A 7 12.13 -5.51 -23.71
CA ARG A 7 10.70 -5.51 -23.33
C ARG A 7 10.40 -4.57 -22.17
N LEU A 8 11.35 -4.38 -21.24
CA LEU A 8 11.20 -3.50 -20.09
C LEU A 8 11.67 -2.06 -20.36
N GLY A 9 12.19 -1.76 -21.56
CA GLY A 9 12.78 -0.45 -21.89
C GLY A 9 13.99 -0.08 -21.02
N LEU A 10 14.63 -1.07 -20.39
CA LEU A 10 15.74 -0.88 -19.46
C LEU A 10 17.07 -1.13 -20.17
N THR A 11 18.10 -0.40 -19.75
CA THR A 11 19.46 -0.73 -20.16
C THR A 11 19.84 -2.11 -19.61
N GLN A 12 20.67 -2.86 -20.35
CA GLN A 12 21.10 -4.20 -19.94
C GLN A 12 21.73 -4.27 -18.52
N PRO A 13 22.51 -3.28 -18.06
CA PRO A 13 22.97 -3.22 -16.66
C PRO A 13 21.83 -2.96 -15.67
N GLY A 14 20.88 -2.08 -16.03
CA GLY A 14 19.70 -1.80 -15.22
C GLY A 14 18.83 -3.03 -15.02
N ALA A 15 18.49 -3.73 -16.11
CA ALA A 15 17.73 -4.98 -16.06
C ALA A 15 18.42 -6.04 -15.20
N SER A 16 19.75 -6.19 -15.29
CA SER A 16 20.50 -7.13 -14.44
C SER A 16 20.45 -6.75 -12.95
N LYS A 17 20.52 -5.45 -12.62
CA LYS A 17 20.42 -4.96 -11.24
C LYS A 17 19.02 -5.22 -10.67
N HIS A 18 17.97 -4.89 -11.41
CA HIS A 18 16.59 -5.15 -10.98
C HIS A 18 16.31 -6.65 -10.81
N LEU A 19 16.73 -7.49 -11.76
CA LEU A 19 16.57 -8.95 -11.65
C LEU A 19 17.35 -9.54 -10.48
N ARG A 20 18.51 -8.96 -10.14
CA ARG A 20 19.28 -9.37 -8.96
C ARG A 20 18.51 -9.07 -7.68
N VAL A 21 17.97 -7.86 -7.54
CA VAL A 21 17.15 -7.46 -6.38
C VAL A 21 15.90 -8.31 -6.26
N LEU A 22 15.19 -8.55 -7.37
CA LEU A 22 13.99 -9.38 -7.40
C LEU A 22 14.28 -10.84 -7.00
N ARG A 23 15.43 -11.39 -7.44
CA ARG A 23 15.90 -12.71 -7.01
C ARG A 23 16.26 -12.73 -5.53
N GLU A 24 16.97 -11.71 -5.04
CA GLU A 24 17.34 -11.60 -3.61
C GLU A 24 16.10 -11.47 -2.72
N ALA A 25 15.03 -10.84 -3.21
CA ALA A 25 13.73 -10.76 -2.56
C ALA A 25 12.87 -12.04 -2.71
N GLY A 26 13.38 -13.09 -3.38
CA GLY A 26 12.65 -14.33 -3.62
C GLY A 26 11.55 -14.26 -4.68
N LEU A 27 11.26 -13.09 -5.25
CA LEU A 27 10.17 -12.83 -6.20
C LEU A 27 10.41 -13.42 -7.60
N VAL A 28 11.62 -13.86 -7.89
CA VAL A 28 11.98 -14.40 -9.21
C VAL A 28 12.83 -15.66 -9.04
N ARG A 29 12.38 -16.76 -9.63
CA ARG A 29 13.13 -18.00 -9.76
C ARG A 29 14.01 -17.96 -11.02
N VAL A 30 15.24 -18.44 -10.88
CA VAL A 30 16.19 -18.53 -11.99
C VAL A 30 16.50 -20.00 -12.28
N ARG A 31 16.16 -20.45 -13.49
CA ARG A 31 16.56 -21.77 -13.99
C ARG A 31 17.62 -21.60 -15.08
N ARG A 32 18.72 -22.35 -14.96
CA ARG A 32 19.74 -22.44 -16.02
C ARG A 32 19.40 -23.62 -16.90
N GLU A 33 19.17 -23.36 -18.18
CA GLU A 33 19.14 -24.39 -19.22
C GLU A 33 20.29 -24.12 -20.19
N ALA A 34 21.28 -25.01 -20.18
CA ALA A 34 22.49 -24.88 -20.99
C ALA A 34 23.13 -23.48 -20.86
N GLN A 35 23.17 -22.69 -21.95
CA GLN A 35 23.73 -21.34 -21.98
C GLN A 35 22.72 -20.24 -21.67
N LEU A 36 21.43 -20.58 -21.51
CA LEU A 36 20.33 -19.65 -21.30
C LEU A 36 19.93 -19.57 -19.81
N ARG A 37 19.54 -18.37 -19.38
CA ARG A 37 18.99 -18.09 -18.05
C ARG A 37 17.52 -17.75 -18.21
N TRP A 38 16.66 -18.63 -17.71
CA TRP A 38 15.22 -18.43 -17.63
C TRP A 38 14.89 -17.73 -16.30
N TYR A 39 14.09 -16.67 -16.39
CA TYR A 39 13.59 -15.90 -15.25
C TYR A 39 12.08 -16.08 -15.20
N GLU A 40 11.59 -16.66 -14.11
CA GLU A 40 10.17 -16.87 -13.88
C GLU A 40 9.75 -16.09 -12.63
N LEU A 41 8.64 -15.38 -12.72
CA LEU A 41 8.08 -14.67 -11.57
C LEU A 41 7.51 -15.72 -10.60
N ASP A 42 7.87 -15.61 -9.33
CA ASP A 42 7.31 -16.45 -8.28
C ASP A 42 6.28 -15.64 -7.50
N ASP A 43 5.02 -16.05 -7.53
CA ASP A 43 3.93 -15.40 -6.80
C ASP A 43 3.89 -15.83 -5.32
N GLU A 44 4.56 -16.93 -4.96
CA GLU A 44 4.56 -17.48 -3.61
C GLU A 44 5.00 -16.48 -2.52
N PRO A 45 6.11 -15.71 -2.68
CA PRO A 45 6.52 -14.73 -1.67
C PRO A 45 5.51 -13.59 -1.53
N LEU A 46 4.82 -13.20 -2.61
CA LEU A 46 3.78 -12.18 -2.55
C LEU A 46 2.54 -12.70 -1.80
N ARG A 47 2.21 -13.98 -1.98
CA ARG A 47 1.11 -14.63 -1.25
C ARG A 47 1.41 -14.77 0.23
N GLU A 48 2.67 -15.02 0.61
CA GLU A 48 3.10 -15.04 2.01
C GLU A 48 2.95 -13.65 2.66
N ILE A 49 3.38 -12.60 1.97
CA ILE A 49 3.21 -11.21 2.42
C ILE A 49 1.72 -10.87 2.57
N ASP A 50 0.88 -11.23 1.60
CA ASP A 50 -0.55 -11.01 1.70
C ASP A 50 -1.16 -11.78 2.88
N ALA A 51 -0.73 -13.03 3.09
CA ALA A 51 -1.14 -13.83 4.23
C ALA A 51 -0.79 -13.18 5.57
N TRP A 52 0.42 -12.65 5.69
CA TRP A 52 0.87 -11.91 6.86
C TRP A 52 0.13 -10.59 7.06
N LEU A 53 -0.24 -9.89 5.98
CA LEU A 53 -0.98 -8.63 6.03
C LEU A 53 -2.46 -8.78 6.41
N ARG A 54 -3.09 -9.93 6.12
CA ARG A 54 -4.51 -10.19 6.42
C ARG A 54 -4.97 -9.79 7.83
N PRO A 55 -4.31 -10.20 8.94
CA PRO A 55 -4.73 -9.80 10.28
C PRO A 55 -4.62 -8.30 10.53
N TYR A 56 -3.62 -7.63 9.95
CA TYR A 56 -3.47 -6.17 10.08
C TYR A 56 -4.56 -5.41 9.33
N ARG A 57 -4.94 -5.88 8.14
CA ARG A 57 -6.08 -5.32 7.39
C ARG A 57 -7.37 -5.39 8.21
N ALA A 58 -7.63 -6.52 8.86
CA ALA A 58 -8.80 -6.69 9.71
C ALA A 58 -8.77 -5.75 10.94
N LEU A 59 -7.61 -5.60 11.58
CA LEU A 59 -7.43 -4.69 12.70
C LEU A 59 -7.69 -3.23 12.31
N TRP A 60 -7.16 -2.79 11.16
CA TRP A 60 -7.35 -1.41 10.69
C TRP A 60 -8.79 -1.14 10.28
N ALA A 61 -9.43 -2.08 9.59
CA ALA A 61 -10.85 -1.97 9.27
C ALA A 61 -11.68 -1.74 10.54
N GLY A 62 -11.52 -2.60 11.55
CA GLY A 62 -12.27 -2.44 12.81
C GLY A 62 -11.98 -1.14 13.56
N ARG A 63 -10.76 -0.61 13.49
CA ARG A 63 -10.42 0.70 14.07
C ARG A 63 -11.06 1.86 13.32
N LEU A 64 -11.09 1.79 11.99
CA LEU A 64 -11.72 2.80 11.15
C LEU A 64 -13.25 2.77 11.33
N ASP A 65 -13.86 1.60 11.40
CA ASP A 65 -15.29 1.43 11.67
C ASP A 65 -15.66 1.98 13.08
N ALA A 66 -14.79 1.79 14.07
CA ALA A 66 -14.99 2.36 15.41
C ALA A 66 -14.88 3.89 15.42
N LEU A 67 -13.95 4.44 14.63
CA LEU A 67 -13.81 5.88 14.46
C LEU A 67 -15.03 6.48 13.75
N GLU A 68 -15.51 5.83 12.69
CA GLU A 68 -16.72 6.24 11.96
C GLU A 68 -17.92 6.32 12.91
N ARG A 69 -18.20 5.25 13.66
CA ARG A 69 -19.29 5.25 14.65
C ARG A 69 -19.17 6.38 15.67
N HIS A 70 -17.96 6.61 16.19
CA HIS A 70 -17.75 7.70 17.14
C HIS A 70 -18.03 9.07 16.53
N LEU A 71 -17.61 9.30 15.28
CA LEU A 71 -17.87 10.57 14.59
C LEU A 71 -19.36 10.77 14.30
N ASP A 72 -20.10 9.71 13.98
CA ASP A 72 -21.54 9.76 13.76
C ASP A 72 -22.30 10.05 15.06
N GLU A 73 -21.95 9.38 16.16
CA GLU A 73 -22.51 9.65 17.50
C GLU A 73 -22.32 11.14 17.90
N ASN A 74 -21.12 11.69 17.68
CA ASN A 74 -20.84 13.11 17.97
C ASN A 74 -21.56 14.08 17.03
N ARG A 75 -21.83 13.68 15.78
CA ARG A 75 -22.58 14.49 14.81
C ARG A 75 -24.06 14.56 15.16
N ASP A 76 -24.60 13.47 15.69
CA ASP A 76 -25.99 13.41 16.15
C ASP A 76 -26.19 14.20 17.45
N GLU A 77 -25.18 14.23 18.34
CA GLU A 77 -25.16 15.08 19.54
C GLU A 77 -24.92 16.57 19.22
N ASN A 78 -24.23 16.89 18.12
CA ASN A 78 -23.93 18.26 17.72
C ASN A 78 -24.18 18.45 16.21
N PRO A 79 -25.41 18.86 15.82
CA PRO A 79 -25.77 18.94 14.41
C PRO A 79 -24.87 19.94 13.67
N PRO A 80 -24.44 19.61 12.43
CA PRO A 80 -23.58 20.47 11.64
C PRO A 80 -24.39 21.70 11.20
N GLY A 81 -24.38 22.75 12.01
CA GLY A 81 -25.14 23.95 11.67
C GLY A 81 -25.44 24.91 12.80
N THR A 82 -25.08 24.66 14.05
CA THR A 82 -25.23 25.68 15.10
C THR A 82 -23.98 26.58 15.09
N PRO A 83 -24.00 27.78 14.45
CA PRO A 83 -22.94 28.75 14.68
C PRO A 83 -22.92 29.03 16.18
N ARG A 84 -21.77 28.74 16.82
CA ARG A 84 -21.51 29.14 18.20
C ARG A 84 -21.86 30.62 18.30
N PRO A 85 -22.80 31.06 19.15
CA PRO A 85 -23.17 32.47 19.21
C PRO A 85 -21.92 33.25 19.58
N THR A 86 -21.34 33.92 18.59
CA THR A 86 -20.28 34.90 18.82
C THR A 86 -20.96 35.99 19.62
N ALA A 87 -20.61 36.09 20.91
CA ALA A 87 -21.05 37.16 21.78
C ALA A 87 -20.78 38.50 21.06
N ARG A 88 -21.83 39.08 20.48
CA ARG A 88 -21.79 40.36 19.79
C ARG A 88 -22.36 41.39 20.75
N GLY A 89 -21.47 42.20 21.29
CA GLY A 89 -21.75 43.52 21.86
C GLY A 89 -22.50 43.56 23.19
N SER A 90 -21.77 43.84 24.27
CA SER A 90 -22.22 44.88 25.20
C SER A 90 -21.34 46.11 24.94
N GLY A 91 -21.92 47.11 24.27
CA GLY A 91 -21.50 48.48 24.49
C GLY A 91 -22.01 48.98 25.85
N SER A 92 -21.50 50.15 26.24
CA SER A 92 -21.84 50.92 27.45
C SER A 92 -21.14 50.39 28.71
N CYS A 93 -20.29 51.15 29.39
CA CYS A 93 -20.31 52.58 29.71
C CYS A 93 -18.89 53.17 29.72
#